data_AF-A0AAX3KZC6-F1
#
_entry.id   AF-A0AAX3KZC6-F1
#
_cell.length_a   1.000
_cell.length_b   1.000
_cell.length_c   1.000
_cell.angle_alpha   90.00
_cell.angle_beta   90.00
_cell.angle_gamma   90.00
#
_symmetry.space_group_name_H-M   'P 1'
#
loop_
_entity.id
_entity.type
_entity.pdbx_description
1 polymer ?
#
loop_
_entity_poly.entity_id
_entity_poly.type
_entity_poly.pdbx_seq_one_letter_code
_entity_poly.pdbx_strand_id
1 'polypeptide(L)'
;MTPTAILRTGLLSLALVLPLHSAQAVIPSLKPANTCVRSAFVLRCQDRQGGWYGVMVQGNDTLMRGYDPVSGLSWSQTSTRLGRLQFFSGLTSDGHLWLGRTHQLGWNVISRFSTSQGDRARTSCNRVAGCEWR
;
A
#
# COMPACT_ATOMS: atom_id res chain seq x y z
N MET A 1 50.74 33.85 -43.72
CA MET A 1 50.07 32.67 -44.30
C MET A 1 49.52 31.82 -43.16
N THR A 2 48.21 31.86 -42.95
CA THR A 2 47.47 30.83 -42.19
C THR A 2 47.49 29.52 -43.00
N PRO A 3 47.42 28.33 -42.37
CA PRO A 3 46.09 27.75 -42.19
C PRO A 3 45.87 26.90 -40.91
N THR A 4 44.67 27.09 -40.35
CA THR A 4 43.69 26.10 -39.87
C THR A 4 44.03 25.03 -38.81
N ALA A 5 43.25 25.14 -37.74
CA ALA A 5 42.98 24.20 -36.67
C ALA A 5 42.66 22.76 -37.10
N ILE A 6 43.11 21.80 -36.29
CA ILE A 6 42.51 20.47 -36.18
C ILE A 6 42.22 20.21 -34.70
N LEU A 7 40.96 20.46 -34.34
CA LEU A 7 40.33 20.05 -33.10
C LEU A 7 39.74 18.66 -33.34
N ARG A 8 40.22 17.60 -32.68
CA ARG A 8 39.51 16.30 -32.67
C ARG A 8 39.54 15.64 -31.30
N THR A 9 38.35 15.73 -30.67
CA THR A 9 37.68 14.70 -29.86
C THR A 9 38.36 14.30 -28.55
N GLY A 10 38.19 15.15 -27.54
CA GLY A 10 38.29 14.75 -26.13
C GLY A 10 37.14 13.82 -25.74
N LEU A 11 37.49 12.79 -24.99
CA LEU A 11 36.59 11.83 -24.34
C LEU A 11 35.55 12.53 -23.47
N LEU A 12 34.26 12.34 -23.77
CA LEU A 12 33.16 12.63 -22.86
C LEU A 12 32.16 11.47 -22.89
N SER A 13 32.57 10.35 -22.29
CA SER A 13 31.65 9.32 -21.80
C SER A 13 30.94 9.88 -20.57
N LEU A 14 29.87 10.62 -20.82
CA LEU A 14 28.94 11.09 -19.79
C LEU A 14 28.18 9.87 -19.25
N ALA A 15 28.71 9.27 -18.18
CA ALA A 15 28.05 8.19 -17.46
C ALA A 15 26.71 8.73 -16.90
N LEU A 16 25.62 8.28 -17.52
CA LEU A 16 24.26 8.54 -17.10
C LEU A 16 24.02 7.84 -15.76
N VAL A 17 24.31 8.50 -14.64
CA VAL A 17 23.95 8.01 -13.31
C VAL A 17 22.45 8.15 -13.16
N LEU A 18 21.72 7.12 -13.56
CA LEU A 18 20.30 6.97 -13.26
C LEU A 18 20.17 6.85 -11.73
N PRO A 19 19.42 7.75 -11.05
CA PRO A 19 19.11 7.55 -9.66
C PRO A 19 18.27 6.28 -9.53
N LEU A 20 18.85 5.23 -8.95
CA LEU A 20 18.11 4.11 -8.38
C LEU A 20 17.26 4.69 -7.25
N HIS A 21 16.06 5.15 -7.58
CA HIS A 21 15.06 5.47 -6.59
C HIS A 21 14.68 4.14 -5.97
N SER A 22 15.14 3.89 -4.75
CA SER A 22 14.50 2.92 -3.87
C SER A 22 13.09 3.44 -3.61
N ALA A 23 12.16 3.10 -4.50
CA ALA A 23 10.74 3.16 -4.17
C ALA A 23 10.60 2.36 -2.89
N GLN A 24 10.18 3.03 -1.80
CA GLN A 24 9.91 2.43 -0.50
C GLN A 24 8.44 2.02 -0.47
N ALA A 25 8.09 0.87 0.12
CA ALA A 25 6.74 0.35 0.01
C ALA A 25 5.93 1.14 1.01
N VAL A 26 5.20 2.12 0.51
CA VAL A 26 4.27 2.82 1.36
C VAL A 26 3.09 1.88 1.59
N ILE A 27 3.09 1.26 2.76
CA ILE A 27 1.91 0.56 3.27
C ILE A 27 0.85 1.64 3.47
N PRO A 28 -0.31 1.57 2.78
CA PRO A 28 -1.35 2.58 2.91
C PRO A 28 -1.76 2.74 4.38
N SER A 29 -1.63 3.95 4.92
CA SER A 29 -2.05 4.24 6.29
C SER A 29 -3.55 4.49 6.33
N LEU A 30 -4.32 3.52 6.83
CA LEU A 30 -5.75 3.69 7.10
C LEU A 30 -5.92 4.54 8.38
N LYS A 31 -5.95 5.86 8.23
CA LYS A 31 -6.29 6.77 9.34
C LYS A 31 -7.79 6.68 9.68
N PRO A 32 -8.18 7.00 10.94
CA PRO A 32 -9.58 7.07 11.32
C PRO A 32 -10.33 8.06 10.41
N ALA A 33 -11.33 7.56 9.69
CA ALA A 33 -12.16 8.39 8.82
C ALA A 33 -13.18 9.17 9.66
N ASN A 34 -13.40 10.43 9.30
CA ASN A 34 -14.30 11.33 10.04
C ASN A 34 -15.72 11.31 9.46
N THR A 35 -15.87 10.82 8.22
CA THR A 35 -17.15 10.71 7.52
C THR A 35 -17.26 9.35 6.85
N CYS A 36 -18.25 8.57 7.24
CA CYS A 36 -18.51 7.26 6.67
C CYS A 36 -19.98 7.15 6.27
N VAL A 37 -20.23 6.72 5.03
CA VAL A 37 -21.56 6.40 4.52
C VAL A 37 -21.64 4.89 4.34
N ARG A 38 -22.70 4.29 4.89
CA ARG A 38 -22.96 2.86 4.79
C ARG A 38 -24.25 2.63 4.00
N SER A 39 -24.15 1.81 2.97
CA SER A 39 -25.28 1.23 2.23
C SER A 39 -25.43 -0.26 2.58
N ALA A 40 -26.31 -0.98 1.89
CA ALA A 40 -26.65 -2.38 2.17
C ALA A 40 -25.41 -3.30 2.19
N PHE A 41 -24.52 -3.14 1.21
CA PHE A 41 -23.35 -4.02 1.05
C PHE A 41 -22.01 -3.26 1.01
N VAL A 42 -22.05 -1.93 1.04
CA VAL A 42 -20.88 -1.07 0.83
C VAL A 42 -20.74 -0.08 1.98
N LEU A 43 -19.54 0.00 2.55
CA LEU A 43 -19.11 1.07 3.44
C LEU A 43 -18.11 1.94 2.68
N ARG A 44 -18.30 3.26 2.68
CA ARG A 44 -17.32 4.21 2.15
C ARG A 44 -17.00 5.24 3.21
N CYS A 45 -15.71 5.47 3.42
CA CYS A 45 -15.19 6.35 4.44
C CYS A 45 -14.18 7.31 3.84
N GLN A 46 -14.18 8.55 4.32
CA GLN A 46 -13.26 9.60 3.92
C GLN A 46 -12.67 10.28 5.16
N ASP A 47 -11.36 10.51 5.12
CA ASP A 47 -10.63 11.25 6.15
C ASP A 47 -10.58 12.76 5.83
N ARG A 48 -10.09 13.56 6.78
CA ARG A 48 -9.98 15.02 6.61
C ARG A 48 -8.84 15.44 5.69
N GLN A 49 -7.89 14.55 5.39
CA GLN A 49 -6.71 14.80 4.57
C GLN A 49 -6.96 14.46 3.10
N GLY A 50 -8.19 14.05 2.73
CA GLY A 50 -8.58 13.70 1.37
C GLY A 50 -8.44 12.22 1.04
N GLY A 51 -7.92 11.41 1.96
CA GLY A 51 -7.87 9.97 1.84
C GLY A 51 -9.26 9.35 1.97
N TRP A 52 -9.45 8.24 1.27
CA TRP A 52 -10.71 7.52 1.32
C TRP A 52 -10.50 6.03 1.16
N TYR A 53 -11.44 5.26 1.70
CA TYR A 53 -11.50 3.83 1.46
C TYR A 53 -12.95 3.37 1.35
N GLY A 54 -13.16 2.34 0.55
CA GLY A 54 -14.42 1.65 0.38
C GLY A 54 -14.24 0.17 0.70
N VAL A 55 -15.22 -0.42 1.35
CA VAL A 55 -15.26 -1.82 1.75
C VAL A 55 -16.57 -2.42 1.27
N MET A 56 -16.50 -3.58 0.64
CA MET A 56 -17.64 -4.40 0.28
C MET A 56 -17.39 -5.83 0.75
N VAL A 57 -18.43 -6.47 1.28
CA VAL A 57 -18.37 -7.89 1.64
C VAL A 57 -19.23 -8.67 0.66
N GLN A 58 -18.65 -9.66 0.00
CA GLN A 58 -19.30 -10.54 -0.96
C GLN A 58 -18.99 -12.00 -0.60
N GLY A 59 -19.92 -12.66 0.06
CA GLY A 59 -19.70 -14.02 0.58
C GLY A 59 -18.55 -14.06 1.57
N ASN A 60 -17.52 -14.87 1.28
CA ASN A 60 -16.31 -14.98 2.09
C ASN A 60 -15.25 -13.92 1.76
N ASP A 61 -15.46 -13.13 0.70
CA ASP A 61 -14.51 -12.14 0.25
C ASP A 61 -14.87 -10.75 0.77
N THR A 62 -13.84 -10.02 1.19
CA THR A 62 -13.90 -8.61 1.50
C THR A 62 -13.07 -7.88 0.46
N LEU A 63 -13.74 -7.04 -0.34
CA LEU A 63 -13.11 -6.22 -1.36
C LEU A 63 -12.94 -4.81 -0.80
N MET A 64 -11.71 -4.33 -0.80
CA MET A 64 -11.33 -3.02 -0.32
C MET A 64 -10.64 -2.23 -1.43
N ARG A 65 -10.94 -0.94 -1.51
CA ARG A 65 -10.25 -0.01 -2.41
C ARG A 65 -10.09 1.33 -1.70
N GLY A 66 -9.06 2.08 -2.03
CA GLY A 66 -8.86 3.38 -1.43
C GLY A 66 -7.83 4.23 -2.13
N TYR A 67 -7.60 5.39 -1.52
CA TYR A 67 -6.60 6.35 -1.90
C TYR A 67 -5.90 6.84 -0.64
N ASP A 68 -4.57 6.78 -0.65
CA ASP A 68 -3.74 7.34 0.40
C ASP A 68 -3.22 8.72 -0.04
N PRO A 69 -3.61 9.81 0.66
CA PRO A 69 -3.20 11.16 0.30
C PRO A 69 -1.73 11.44 0.61
N VAL A 70 -1.08 10.61 1.45
CA VAL A 70 0.34 10.78 1.81
C VAL A 70 1.24 10.28 0.67
N SER A 71 1.00 9.07 0.18
CA SER A 71 1.72 8.55 -0.99
C SER A 71 1.18 9.07 -2.32
N GLY A 72 -0.06 9.55 -2.35
CA GLY A 72 -0.75 9.92 -3.59
C GLY A 72 -1.19 8.71 -4.42
N LEU A 73 -1.17 7.51 -3.84
CA LEU A 73 -1.45 6.26 -4.54
C LEU A 73 -2.86 5.77 -4.25
N SER A 74 -3.52 5.28 -5.29
CA SER A 74 -4.71 4.45 -5.11
C SER A 74 -4.30 3.01 -4.87
N TRP A 75 -5.15 2.28 -4.16
CA TRP A 75 -4.89 0.90 -3.80
C TRP A 75 -6.15 0.05 -3.85
N SER A 76 -5.95 -1.25 -4.00
CA SER A 76 -7.01 -2.25 -3.88
C SER A 76 -6.50 -3.45 -3.10
N GLN A 77 -7.38 -4.07 -2.31
CA GLN A 77 -7.08 -5.26 -1.54
C GLN A 77 -8.27 -6.21 -1.59
N THR A 78 -7.99 -7.49 -1.80
CA THR A 78 -8.97 -8.57 -1.69
C THR A 78 -8.60 -9.41 -0.48
N SER A 79 -9.60 -9.80 0.32
CA SER A 79 -9.37 -10.62 1.51
C SER A 79 -10.39 -11.74 1.59
N THR A 80 -9.92 -12.99 1.50
CA THR A 80 -10.76 -14.19 1.51
C THR A 80 -10.71 -14.87 2.87
N ARG A 81 -11.86 -15.05 3.50
CA ARG A 81 -11.99 -15.72 4.80
C ARG A 81 -12.18 -17.23 4.62
N LEU A 82 -11.34 -18.01 5.30
CA LEU A 82 -11.36 -19.46 5.40
C LEU A 82 -11.47 -19.85 6.89
N GLY A 83 -12.70 -19.85 7.41
CA GLY A 83 -12.96 -20.08 8.83
C GLY A 83 -12.35 -18.99 9.72
N ARG A 84 -11.40 -19.37 10.59
CA ARG A 84 -10.71 -18.43 11.51
C ARG A 84 -9.45 -17.80 10.90
N LEU A 85 -9.11 -18.18 9.69
CA LEU A 85 -7.99 -17.66 8.91
C LEU A 85 -8.53 -16.78 7.79
N GLN A 86 -7.86 -15.68 7.48
CA GLN A 86 -8.15 -14.88 6.30
C GLN A 86 -6.85 -14.58 5.59
N PHE A 87 -6.82 -14.81 4.28
CA PHE A 87 -5.71 -14.38 3.43
C PHE A 87 -6.10 -13.08 2.75
N PHE A 88 -5.13 -12.20 2.57
CA PHE A 88 -5.34 -10.97 1.84
C PHE A 88 -4.15 -10.64 0.96
N SER A 89 -4.45 -10.04 -0.17
CA SER A 89 -3.47 -9.45 -1.06
C SER A 89 -3.98 -8.11 -1.54
N GLY A 90 -3.06 -7.17 -1.70
CA GLY A 90 -3.37 -5.87 -2.26
C GLY A 90 -2.27 -5.35 -3.15
N LEU A 91 -2.62 -4.32 -3.90
CA LEU A 91 -1.75 -3.65 -4.84
C LEU A 91 -2.04 -2.14 -4.84
N THR A 92 -1.00 -1.36 -5.05
CA THR A 92 -1.08 0.08 -5.30
C THR A 92 -1.03 0.38 -6.81
N SER A 93 -1.44 1.60 -7.20
CA SER A 93 -1.46 2.04 -8.59
C SER A 93 -0.08 2.13 -9.26
N ASP A 94 0.99 2.19 -8.48
CA ASP A 94 2.39 2.13 -8.96
C ASP A 94 2.96 0.71 -8.99
N GLY A 95 2.16 -0.31 -8.65
CA GLY A 95 2.53 -1.71 -8.79
C GLY A 95 3.20 -2.35 -7.57
N HIS A 96 3.27 -1.67 -6.42
CA HIS A 96 3.65 -2.35 -5.18
C HIS A 96 2.55 -3.28 -4.70
N LEU A 97 2.94 -4.46 -4.25
CA LEU A 97 2.01 -5.49 -3.78
C LEU A 97 2.32 -5.81 -2.33
N TRP A 98 1.28 -6.19 -1.59
CA TRP A 98 1.43 -6.80 -0.27
C TRP A 98 0.57 -8.04 -0.17
N LEU A 99 1.06 -9.01 0.58
CA LEU A 99 0.37 -10.27 0.83
C LEU A 99 0.44 -10.56 2.32
N GLY A 100 -0.65 -11.06 2.86
CA GLY A 100 -0.71 -11.34 4.29
C GLY A 100 -1.79 -12.32 4.68
N ARG A 101 -1.79 -12.61 5.97
CA ARG A 101 -2.81 -13.42 6.62
C ARG A 101 -3.22 -12.81 7.95
N THR A 102 -4.47 -13.04 8.30
CA THR A 102 -5.10 -12.61 9.52
C THR A 102 -5.61 -13.83 10.27
N HIS A 103 -5.25 -13.95 11.55
CA HIS A 103 -5.77 -14.96 12.46
C HIS A 103 -6.66 -14.31 13.51
N GLN A 104 -7.86 -14.84 13.69
CA GLN A 104 -8.76 -14.42 14.76
C GLN A 104 -8.66 -15.37 15.96
N LEU A 105 -8.06 -14.86 17.04
CA LEU A 105 -7.79 -15.56 18.30
C LEU A 105 -8.65 -14.97 19.41
N GLY A 106 -9.89 -15.47 19.53
CA GLY A 106 -10.87 -14.93 20.47
C GLY A 106 -11.21 -13.47 20.13
N TRP A 107 -10.87 -12.55 21.03
CA TRP A 107 -11.07 -11.10 20.88
C TRP A 107 -9.93 -10.39 20.15
N ASN A 108 -8.83 -11.09 19.86
CA ASN A 108 -7.67 -10.54 19.17
C ASN A 108 -7.68 -10.92 17.70
N VAL A 109 -7.31 -9.97 16.85
CA VAL A 109 -7.12 -10.14 15.41
C VAL A 109 -5.66 -9.81 15.13
N ILE A 110 -4.89 -10.82 14.74
CA ILE A 110 -3.46 -10.66 14.44
C ILE A 110 -3.26 -10.81 12.95
N SER A 111 -2.77 -9.77 12.30
CA SER A 111 -2.42 -9.80 10.88
C SER A 111 -0.92 -9.67 10.70
N ARG A 112 -0.37 -10.44 9.76
CA ARG A 112 1.03 -10.38 9.34
C ARG A 112 1.06 -10.29 7.82
N PHE A 113 1.87 -9.40 7.29
CA PHE A 113 2.01 -9.22 5.85
C PHE A 113 3.41 -8.77 5.48
N SER A 114 3.71 -8.94 4.20
CA SER A 114 4.95 -8.50 3.57
C SER A 114 4.66 -7.78 2.27
N THR A 115 5.55 -6.86 1.89
CA THR A 115 5.47 -6.09 0.63
C THR A 115 6.41 -6.70 -0.42
N SER A 116 6.22 -6.37 -1.70
CA SER A 116 7.16 -6.75 -2.77
C SER A 116 8.57 -6.21 -2.56
N GLN A 117 8.74 -5.22 -1.70
CA GLN A 117 10.03 -4.61 -1.43
C GLN A 117 10.76 -5.26 -0.25
N GLY A 118 10.15 -6.26 0.38
CA GLY A 118 10.75 -7.01 1.47
C GLY A 118 10.37 -6.52 2.86
N ASP A 119 9.58 -5.44 2.98
CA ASP A 119 9.09 -4.98 4.27
C ASP A 119 8.14 -6.02 4.88
N ARG A 120 8.13 -6.06 6.21
CA ARG A 120 7.25 -6.94 6.99
C ARG A 120 6.62 -6.13 8.10
N ALA A 121 5.33 -6.34 8.31
CA ALA A 121 4.60 -5.68 9.38
C ALA A 121 3.64 -6.65 10.04
N ARG A 122 3.38 -6.37 11.32
CA ARG A 122 2.40 -7.09 12.13
C ARG A 122 1.45 -6.08 12.77
N THR A 123 0.16 -6.34 12.64
CA THR A 123 -0.85 -5.62 13.42
C THR A 123 -1.56 -6.58 14.38
N SER A 124 -1.86 -6.07 15.58
CA SER A 124 -2.65 -6.76 16.58
C SER A 124 -3.79 -5.85 17.00
N CYS A 125 -4.99 -6.20 16.60
CA CYS A 125 -6.21 -5.45 16.93
C CYS A 125 -7.03 -6.18 17.98
N ASN A 126 -7.51 -5.44 18.97
CA ASN A 126 -8.45 -5.89 20.00
C ASN A 126 -9.60 -4.89 20.09
N ARG A 127 -10.81 -5.36 20.41
CA ARG A 127 -11.99 -4.50 20.61
C ARG A 127 -11.84 -3.47 21.75
N VAL A 128 -11.04 -3.76 22.77
CA VAL A 128 -10.84 -2.92 23.96
C VAL A 128 -9.69 -1.94 23.76
N ALA A 129 -8.54 -2.43 23.28
CA ALA A 129 -7.31 -1.65 23.19
C ALA A 129 -7.07 -0.99 21.81
N GLY A 130 -7.92 -1.29 20.81
CA GLY A 130 -7.70 -0.84 19.44
C GLY A 130 -6.62 -1.65 18.73
N CYS A 131 -5.97 -1.04 17.73
CA CYS A 131 -4.96 -1.69 16.90
C CYS A 131 -3.55 -1.18 17.22
N GLU A 132 -2.64 -2.12 17.46
CA GLU A 132 -1.21 -1.85 17.63
C GLU A 132 -0.44 -2.33 16.40
N TRP A 133 0.52 -1.53 15.94
CA TRP A 133 1.43 -1.84 14.82
C TRP A 133 2.82 -2.17 15.37
N ARG A 134 3.41 -3.29 14.95
CA ARG A 134 4.77 -3.74 15.28
C ARG A 134 5.50 -4.27 14.06
#